data_AF-A0AAV5MCA2-F1
#
_entry.id   AF-A0AAV5MCA2-F1
#
_cell.length_a   1.000
_cell.length_b   1.000
_cell.length_c   1.000
_cell.angle_alpha   90.00
_cell.angle_beta   90.00
_cell.angle_gamma   90.00
#
_symmetry.space_group_name_H-M   'P 1'
#
loop_
_entity.id
_entity.type
_entity.pdbx_description
1 polymer ?
#
loop_
_entity_poly.entity_id
_entity_poly.type
_entity_poly.pdbx_seq_one_letter_code
_entity_poly.pdbx_strand_id
1 'polypeptide(L)'
;MELANCRSPSSSSSELNPCGTDTRRGATSAVHHVLQLIKSDDPDSKLQAAKDIRCLTKTWQRCRALLSDAIKPLVSMLQADSPPSHHVSALLALHNLAVKDEMNKISIVEAGGLEPVIRFLKTESLNLQEYATASLLTLSASAKNKPLIGDSGAIPILVCILRCGSTQAKADTVTALLNLSTHPNNLNIILDTNPIPSIVNLLKTCKKSSKTAEKCSGLIESLVGFDEGRIALTSEEGGVLAVVEVLENGSLQGREHAVGALLTMCESDRCKYREPILREGVIPGLLQLTVRGTPKSQSKAQTLLRLLRDTPYARSELQPDTLENIVCKIISQIDGDDQSGKAR
;
A
#
# COMPACT_ATOMS: atom_id res chain seq x y z
N MET A 1 12.71 -18.07 0.14
CA MET A 1 14.12 -18.31 -0.23
C MET A 1 14.93 -17.11 0.21
N GLU A 2 15.93 -17.38 1.03
CA GLU A 2 16.63 -16.42 1.89
C GLU A 2 17.44 -15.38 1.11
N LEU A 3 17.30 -14.12 1.54
CA LEU A 3 18.27 -13.08 1.31
C LEU A 3 19.52 -13.42 2.12
N ALA A 4 20.53 -13.97 1.46
CA ALA A 4 21.82 -14.27 2.09
C ALA A 4 22.48 -12.98 2.58
N ASN A 5 22.54 -12.88 3.91
CA ASN A 5 23.15 -11.83 4.69
C ASN A 5 24.61 -12.21 4.97
N CYS A 6 25.57 -11.68 4.19
CA CYS A 6 26.99 -11.90 4.46
C CYS A 6 27.53 -10.79 5.36
N ARG A 7 27.86 -11.18 6.61
CA ARG A 7 28.60 -10.38 7.60
C ARG A 7 29.96 -9.96 7.05
N SER A 8 30.33 -8.72 7.33
CA SER A 8 31.67 -8.15 7.12
C SER A 8 32.68 -8.69 8.13
N PRO A 9 33.94 -8.95 7.74
CA PRO A 9 35.07 -8.94 8.65
C PRO A 9 35.79 -7.57 8.60
N SER A 10 36.06 -7.04 9.78
CA SER A 10 36.96 -5.91 10.00
C SER A 10 38.41 -6.34 9.84
N SER A 11 39.15 -5.72 8.92
CA SER A 11 40.59 -5.52 9.08
C SER A 11 41.05 -4.29 8.28
N SER A 12 41.75 -3.42 9.00
CA SER A 12 42.45 -2.25 8.51
C SER A 12 43.66 -2.62 7.67
N SER A 13 43.78 -2.13 6.44
CA SER A 13 45.07 -1.77 5.83
C SER A 13 44.89 -1.02 4.50
N SER A 14 45.59 0.11 4.41
CA SER A 14 46.08 0.81 3.21
C SER A 14 45.07 1.25 2.14
N GLU A 15 44.83 2.56 2.17
CA GLU A 15 44.40 3.38 1.03
C GLU A 15 45.25 3.07 -0.22
N LEU A 16 44.60 2.56 -1.26
CA LEU A 16 45.02 2.71 -2.64
C LEU A 16 43.79 3.12 -3.44
N ASN A 17 43.68 4.42 -3.69
CA ASN A 17 42.73 4.99 -4.65
C ASN A 17 43.16 4.60 -6.08
N PRO A 18 42.39 3.81 -6.86
CA PRO A 18 42.60 3.68 -8.27
C PRO A 18 41.60 4.59 -9.01
N CYS A 19 42.14 5.65 -9.59
CA CYS A 19 41.73 6.27 -10.86
C CYS A 19 40.24 6.11 -11.27
N GLY A 20 39.42 7.15 -11.07
CA GLY A 20 38.02 7.20 -11.50
C GLY A 20 37.77 7.24 -13.03
N THR A 21 38.81 7.09 -13.85
CA THR A 21 38.78 7.15 -15.31
C THR A 21 38.69 5.76 -15.96
N ASP A 22 39.38 4.74 -15.44
CA ASP A 22 39.37 3.38 -15.99
C ASP A 22 38.02 2.67 -15.79
N THR A 23 37.39 2.86 -14.63
CA THR A 23 36.06 2.32 -14.33
C THR A 23 34.98 2.93 -15.25
N ARG A 24 35.11 4.20 -15.65
CA ARG A 24 34.18 4.85 -16.60
C ARG A 24 34.37 4.35 -18.02
N ARG A 25 35.62 4.14 -18.46
CA ARG A 25 35.91 3.66 -19.81
C ARG A 25 35.46 2.21 -19.99
N GLY A 26 35.69 1.37 -18.98
CA GLY A 26 35.13 0.02 -18.92
C GLY A 26 33.61 0.01 -18.94
N ALA A 27 32.97 0.98 -18.27
CA ALA A 27 31.52 1.09 -18.24
C ALA A 27 30.89 1.38 -19.60
N THR A 28 31.45 2.34 -20.33
CA THR A 28 30.96 2.71 -21.65
C THR A 28 31.13 1.57 -22.66
N SER A 29 32.27 0.86 -22.60
CA SER A 29 32.52 -0.31 -23.46
C SER A 29 31.53 -1.44 -23.17
N ALA A 30 31.30 -1.74 -21.89
CA ALA A 30 30.33 -2.76 -21.47
C ALA A 30 28.90 -2.41 -21.91
N VAL A 31 28.47 -1.15 -21.74
CA VAL A 31 27.16 -0.68 -22.21
C VAL A 31 27.04 -0.84 -23.73
N HIS A 32 28.06 -0.44 -24.50
CA HIS A 32 28.04 -0.58 -25.95
C HIS A 32 27.94 -2.05 -26.38
N HIS A 33 28.72 -2.94 -25.76
CA HIS A 33 28.67 -4.37 -26.06
C HIS A 33 27.29 -4.98 -25.79
N VAL A 34 26.68 -4.65 -24.64
CA VAL A 34 25.32 -5.09 -24.28
C VAL A 34 24.27 -4.60 -25.28
N LEU A 35 24.39 -3.35 -25.74
CA LEU A 35 23.48 -2.79 -26.75
C LEU A 35 23.66 -3.44 -28.14
N GLN A 36 24.83 -3.98 -28.46
CA GLN A 36 25.03 -4.77 -29.67
C GLN A 36 24.38 -6.15 -29.53
N LEU A 37 24.61 -6.84 -28.41
CA LEU A 37 24.04 -8.17 -28.16
C LEU A 37 22.51 -8.15 -28.14
N ILE A 38 21.88 -7.16 -27.53
CA ILE A 38 20.40 -7.07 -27.47
C ILE A 38 19.76 -6.80 -28.84
N LYS A 39 20.52 -6.23 -29.79
CA LYS A 39 20.09 -5.96 -31.17
C LYS A 39 20.37 -7.12 -32.13
N SER A 40 21.12 -8.14 -31.71
CA SER A 40 21.37 -9.33 -32.52
C SER A 40 20.07 -10.11 -32.77
N ASP A 41 20.02 -10.92 -33.82
CA ASP A 41 18.87 -11.81 -34.09
C ASP A 41 18.90 -13.11 -33.28
N ASP A 42 20.04 -13.42 -32.67
CA ASP A 42 20.25 -14.63 -31.87
C ASP A 42 19.55 -14.55 -30.50
N PRO A 43 18.60 -15.46 -30.19
CA PRO A 43 17.88 -15.47 -28.92
C PRO A 43 18.80 -15.60 -27.70
N ASP A 44 19.90 -16.35 -27.81
CA ASP A 44 20.84 -16.58 -26.71
C ASP A 44 21.69 -15.33 -26.44
N SER A 45 22.12 -14.64 -27.48
CA SER A 45 22.77 -13.33 -27.37
C SER A 45 21.85 -12.29 -26.73
N LYS A 46 20.55 -12.25 -27.08
CA LYS A 46 19.57 -11.39 -26.40
C LYS A 46 19.38 -11.76 -24.94
N LEU A 47 19.33 -13.05 -24.62
CA LEU A 47 19.25 -13.55 -23.24
C LEU A 47 20.47 -13.11 -22.43
N GLN A 48 21.66 -13.24 -23.00
CA GLN A 48 22.90 -12.82 -22.37
C GLN A 48 22.90 -11.31 -22.12
N ALA A 49 22.50 -10.52 -23.12
CA ALA A 49 22.36 -9.07 -22.98
C ALA A 49 21.39 -8.69 -21.84
N ALA A 50 20.23 -9.36 -21.74
CA ALA A 50 19.28 -9.12 -20.65
C ALA A 50 19.88 -9.42 -19.26
N LYS A 51 20.69 -10.49 -19.14
CA LYS A 51 21.42 -10.80 -17.90
C LYS A 51 22.47 -9.74 -17.58
N ASP A 52 23.19 -9.25 -18.59
CA ASP A 52 24.23 -8.23 -18.41
C ASP A 52 23.65 -6.87 -18.04
N ILE A 53 22.52 -6.47 -18.63
CA ILE A 53 21.76 -5.28 -18.22
C ILE A 53 21.42 -5.36 -16.73
N ARG A 54 20.93 -6.52 -16.25
CA ARG A 54 20.60 -6.71 -14.83
C ARG A 54 21.83 -6.56 -13.94
N CYS A 55 23.00 -7.01 -14.38
CA CYS A 55 24.26 -6.85 -13.65
C CYS A 55 24.69 -5.37 -13.61
N LEU A 56 24.77 -4.72 -14.78
CA LEU A 56 25.23 -3.34 -14.92
C LEU A 56 24.34 -2.35 -14.16
N THR A 57 23.02 -2.51 -14.22
CA THR A 57 22.05 -1.63 -13.54
C THR A 57 22.06 -1.74 -12.02
N LYS A 58 22.56 -2.85 -11.46
CA LYS A 58 22.80 -3.00 -10.02
C LYS A 58 24.06 -2.27 -9.59
N THR A 59 25.14 -2.40 -10.37
CA THR A 59 26.44 -1.81 -10.06
C THR A 59 26.44 -0.31 -10.30
N TRP A 60 25.86 0.16 -11.41
CA TRP A 60 25.93 1.55 -11.86
C TRP A 60 24.54 2.09 -12.23
N GLN A 61 23.92 2.80 -11.30
CA GLN A 61 22.58 3.38 -11.49
C GLN A 61 22.51 4.35 -12.68
N ARG A 62 23.62 5.04 -13.01
CA ARG A 62 23.72 5.95 -14.15
C ARG A 62 23.60 5.25 -15.51
N CYS A 63 23.82 3.94 -15.57
CA CYS A 63 23.70 3.17 -16.81
C CYS A 63 22.26 2.97 -17.25
N ARG A 64 21.25 3.19 -16.39
CA ARG A 64 19.83 3.04 -16.77
C ARG A 64 19.44 3.94 -17.93
N ALA A 65 19.87 5.20 -17.91
CA ALA A 65 19.62 6.14 -19.00
C ALA A 65 20.38 5.75 -20.28
N LEU A 66 21.61 5.24 -20.14
CA LEU A 66 22.45 4.82 -21.27
C LEU A 66 21.96 3.52 -21.94
N LEU A 67 21.20 2.71 -21.21
CA LEU A 67 20.65 1.43 -21.68
C LEU A 67 19.17 1.56 -22.11
N SER A 68 18.64 2.78 -22.24
CA SER A 68 17.25 3.03 -22.65
C SER A 68 16.94 2.44 -24.03
N ASP A 69 17.92 2.41 -24.94
CA ASP A 69 17.82 1.76 -26.26
C ASP A 69 17.53 0.25 -26.19
N ALA A 70 17.81 -0.41 -25.07
CA ALA A 70 17.51 -1.83 -24.88
C ALA A 70 16.02 -2.09 -24.57
N ILE A 71 15.23 -1.07 -24.21
CA ILE A 71 13.84 -1.24 -23.77
C ILE A 71 12.97 -1.90 -24.84
N LYS A 72 12.98 -1.36 -26.08
CA LYS A 72 12.16 -1.92 -27.17
C LYS A 72 12.54 -3.38 -27.49
N PRO A 73 13.84 -3.72 -27.68
CA PRO A 73 14.25 -5.12 -27.81
C PRO A 73 13.81 -6.02 -26.66
N LEU A 74 13.95 -5.57 -25.41
CA LEU A 74 13.53 -6.33 -24.23
C LEU A 74 12.01 -6.56 -24.19
N VAL A 75 11.20 -5.56 -24.57
CA VAL A 75 9.74 -5.74 -24.69
C VAL A 75 9.40 -6.74 -25.79
N SER A 76 10.08 -6.68 -26.94
CA SER A 76 9.93 -7.67 -28.01
C SER A 76 10.27 -9.09 -27.52
N MET A 77 11.28 -9.27 -26.66
CA MET A 77 11.58 -10.56 -26.04
C MET A 77 10.43 -11.08 -25.17
N LEU A 78 9.68 -10.20 -24.49
CA LEU A 78 8.51 -10.62 -23.71
C LEU A 78 7.35 -11.08 -24.59
N GLN A 79 7.23 -10.52 -25.80
CA GLN A 79 6.15 -10.83 -26.74
C GLN A 79 6.47 -12.07 -27.60
N ALA A 80 7.74 -12.38 -27.80
CA ALA A 80 8.19 -13.54 -28.56
C ALA A 80 7.77 -14.87 -27.90
N ASP A 81 7.47 -15.86 -28.73
CA ASP A 81 7.30 -17.25 -28.33
C ASP A 81 8.69 -17.83 -28.02
N SER A 82 9.14 -17.59 -26.79
CA SER A 82 10.47 -17.93 -26.30
C SER A 82 10.37 -18.65 -24.96
N PRO A 83 11.41 -19.41 -24.56
CA PRO A 83 11.38 -20.15 -23.32
C PRO A 83 11.14 -19.22 -22.11
N PRO A 84 10.49 -19.71 -21.03
CA PRO A 84 10.20 -18.90 -19.85
C PRO A 84 11.42 -18.18 -19.24
N SER A 85 12.62 -18.73 -19.39
CA SER A 85 13.87 -18.13 -18.94
C SER A 85 14.20 -16.79 -19.64
N HIS A 86 13.80 -16.62 -20.90
CA HIS A 86 13.95 -15.39 -21.67
C HIS A 86 13.00 -14.33 -21.14
N HIS A 87 11.72 -14.69 -20.94
CA HIS A 87 10.72 -13.79 -20.36
C HIS A 87 11.12 -13.30 -18.97
N VAL A 88 11.56 -14.20 -18.09
CA VAL A 88 12.04 -13.83 -16.75
C VAL A 88 13.24 -12.88 -16.82
N SER A 89 14.21 -13.16 -17.70
CA SER A 89 15.41 -12.32 -17.81
C SER A 89 15.10 -10.94 -18.37
N ALA A 90 14.26 -10.87 -19.40
CA ALA A 90 13.85 -9.60 -19.99
C ALA A 90 12.99 -8.76 -19.02
N LEU A 91 12.05 -9.38 -18.32
CA LEU A 91 11.18 -8.72 -17.35
C LEU A 91 11.99 -8.11 -16.20
N LEU A 92 12.95 -8.87 -15.66
CA LEU A 92 13.85 -8.39 -14.61
C LEU A 92 14.79 -7.29 -15.10
N ALA A 93 15.25 -7.35 -16.36
CA ALA A 93 16.05 -6.27 -16.95
C ALA A 93 15.24 -4.98 -17.08
N LEU A 94 14.01 -5.05 -17.59
CA LEU A 94 13.08 -3.92 -17.69
C LEU A 94 12.76 -3.33 -16.32
N HIS A 95 12.46 -4.18 -15.33
CA HIS A 95 12.27 -3.75 -13.94
C HIS A 95 13.47 -2.95 -13.44
N ASN A 96 14.69 -3.48 -13.57
CA ASN A 96 15.90 -2.80 -13.12
C ASN A 96 16.17 -1.47 -13.85
N LEU A 97 15.85 -1.39 -15.14
CA LEU A 97 15.95 -0.15 -15.93
C LEU A 97 14.94 0.91 -15.47
N ALA A 98 13.77 0.49 -15.00
CA ALA A 98 12.69 1.39 -14.55
C ALA A 98 12.87 1.90 -13.11
N VAL A 99 13.57 1.14 -12.25
CA VAL A 99 13.76 1.51 -10.84
C VAL A 99 14.43 2.89 -10.72
N LYS A 100 13.70 3.83 -10.11
CA LYS A 100 14.12 5.23 -9.90
C LYS A 100 14.45 6.01 -11.20
N ASP A 101 13.99 5.55 -12.35
CA ASP A 101 14.18 6.24 -13.64
C ASP A 101 12.80 6.54 -14.23
N GLU A 102 12.44 7.82 -14.34
CA GLU A 102 11.09 8.19 -14.79
C GLU A 102 10.90 8.02 -16.29
N MET A 103 11.93 8.35 -17.08
CA MET A 103 11.86 8.24 -18.53
C MET A 103 11.76 6.77 -18.94
N ASN A 104 12.53 5.87 -18.32
CA ASN A 104 12.46 4.45 -18.64
C ASN A 104 11.10 3.84 -18.26
N LYS A 105 10.48 4.23 -17.15
CA LYS A 105 9.11 3.77 -16.82
C LYS A 105 8.13 4.10 -17.94
N ILE A 106 8.20 5.32 -18.47
CA ILE A 106 7.33 5.79 -19.55
C ILE A 106 7.64 5.03 -20.84
N SER A 107 8.91 4.95 -21.23
CA SER A 107 9.37 4.26 -22.44
C SER A 107 8.98 2.78 -22.48
N ILE A 108 8.95 2.10 -21.33
CA ILE A 108 8.52 0.69 -21.25
C ILE A 108 7.03 0.56 -21.61
N VAL A 109 6.19 1.47 -21.11
CA VAL A 109 4.76 1.48 -21.42
C VAL A 109 4.52 1.87 -22.88
N GLU A 110 5.19 2.91 -23.37
CA GLU A 110 5.13 3.35 -24.78
C GLU A 110 5.62 2.29 -25.76
N ALA A 111 6.58 1.46 -25.36
CA ALA A 111 7.06 0.31 -26.15
C ALA A 111 6.08 -0.88 -26.17
N GLY A 112 4.93 -0.80 -25.49
CA GLY A 112 3.94 -1.87 -25.42
C GLY A 112 4.21 -2.89 -24.32
N GLY A 113 5.02 -2.55 -23.31
CA GLY A 113 5.40 -3.46 -22.23
C GLY A 113 4.28 -3.81 -21.25
N LEU A 114 3.16 -3.08 -21.23
CA LEU A 114 2.04 -3.39 -20.32
C LEU A 114 1.34 -4.71 -20.64
N GLU A 115 1.07 -4.98 -21.92
CA GLU A 115 0.38 -6.21 -22.34
C GLU A 115 1.08 -7.48 -21.84
N PRO A 116 2.40 -7.69 -22.08
CA PRO A 116 3.05 -8.91 -21.61
C PRO A 116 3.16 -8.94 -20.08
N VAL A 117 3.36 -7.80 -19.42
CA VAL A 117 3.39 -7.73 -17.94
C VAL A 117 2.05 -8.19 -17.36
N ILE A 118 0.93 -7.71 -17.91
CA ILE A 118 -0.42 -8.10 -17.48
C ILE A 118 -0.69 -9.57 -17.75
N ARG A 119 -0.26 -10.10 -18.91
CA ARG A 119 -0.32 -11.53 -19.20
C ARG A 119 0.43 -12.35 -18.15
N PHE A 120 1.62 -11.91 -17.75
CA PHE A 120 2.41 -12.58 -16.72
C PHE A 120 1.84 -12.44 -15.30
N LEU A 121 1.00 -11.45 -15.01
CA LEU A 121 0.26 -11.43 -13.73
C LEU A 121 -0.74 -12.59 -13.60
N LYS A 122 -1.24 -13.11 -14.72
CA LYS A 122 -2.23 -14.20 -14.77
C LYS A 122 -1.60 -15.60 -14.86
N THR A 123 -0.28 -15.70 -14.85
CA THR A 123 0.41 -16.99 -14.95
C THR A 123 0.29 -17.81 -13.67
N GLU A 124 0.36 -19.13 -13.79
CA GLU A 124 0.41 -20.07 -12.66
C GLU A 124 1.81 -20.12 -12.01
N SER A 125 2.85 -19.65 -12.72
CA SER A 125 4.20 -19.56 -12.18
C SER A 125 4.31 -18.44 -11.15
N LEU A 126 4.29 -18.79 -9.86
CA LEU A 126 4.39 -17.83 -8.75
C LEU A 126 5.60 -16.90 -8.88
N ASN A 127 6.76 -17.41 -9.29
CA ASN A 127 7.96 -16.60 -9.48
C ASN A 127 7.77 -15.54 -10.58
N LEU A 128 7.18 -15.93 -11.71
CA LEU A 128 6.95 -15.01 -12.83
C LEU A 128 5.85 -13.99 -12.49
N GLN A 129 4.79 -14.41 -11.79
CA GLN A 129 3.76 -13.51 -11.28
C GLN A 129 4.35 -12.49 -10.30
N GLU A 130 5.23 -12.89 -9.39
CA GLU A 130 5.92 -11.98 -8.47
C GLU A 130 6.75 -10.93 -9.23
N TYR A 131 7.55 -11.36 -10.22
CA TYR A 131 8.35 -10.44 -11.02
C TYR A 131 7.48 -9.50 -11.87
N ALA A 132 6.36 -9.98 -12.39
CA ALA A 132 5.39 -9.14 -13.11
C ALA A 132 4.75 -8.12 -12.18
N THR A 133 4.40 -8.53 -10.96
CA THR A 133 3.83 -7.66 -9.92
C THR A 133 4.82 -6.57 -9.51
N ALA A 134 6.09 -6.92 -9.26
CA ALA A 134 7.15 -5.96 -8.93
C ALA A 134 7.45 -4.99 -10.08
N SER A 135 7.35 -5.47 -11.34
CA SER A 135 7.48 -4.64 -12.53
C SER A 135 6.33 -3.65 -12.63
N LEU A 136 5.08 -4.10 -12.50
CA LEU A 136 3.91 -3.23 -12.56
C LEU A 136 3.89 -2.22 -11.40
N LEU A 137 4.28 -2.63 -10.19
CA LEU A 137 4.52 -1.72 -9.08
C LEU A 137 5.48 -0.58 -9.48
N THR A 138 6.61 -0.94 -10.08
CA THR A 138 7.61 0.06 -10.49
C THR A 138 7.05 1.01 -11.54
N LEU A 139 6.32 0.50 -12.53
CA LEU A 139 5.70 1.30 -13.59
C LEU A 139 4.59 2.21 -13.04
N SER A 140 3.80 1.74 -12.06
CA SER A 140 2.70 2.50 -11.43
C SER A 140 3.16 3.76 -10.68
N ALA A 141 4.44 3.82 -10.29
CA ALA A 141 5.00 4.98 -9.63
C ALA A 141 5.09 6.22 -10.55
N SER A 142 5.06 6.03 -11.88
CA SER A 142 5.04 7.14 -12.83
C SER A 142 3.64 7.75 -12.95
N ALA A 143 3.53 9.07 -12.79
CA ALA A 143 2.26 9.77 -12.96
C ALA A 143 1.68 9.61 -14.39
N LYS A 144 2.53 9.55 -15.42
CA LYS A 144 2.10 9.38 -16.81
C LYS A 144 1.57 7.98 -17.11
N ASN A 145 2.07 6.97 -16.40
CA ASN A 145 1.65 5.58 -16.62
C ASN A 145 0.35 5.22 -15.89
N LYS A 146 0.00 5.92 -14.79
CA LYS A 146 -1.19 5.62 -13.98
C LYS A 146 -2.49 5.51 -14.81
N PRO A 147 -2.87 6.47 -15.68
CA PRO A 147 -4.08 6.33 -16.49
C PRO A 147 -4.01 5.11 -17.42
N LEU A 148 -2.87 4.92 -18.12
CA LEU A 148 -2.68 3.80 -19.04
C LEU A 148 -2.77 2.43 -18.34
N ILE A 149 -2.23 2.32 -17.11
CA ILE A 149 -2.35 1.11 -16.30
C ILE A 149 -3.79 0.90 -15.83
N GLY A 150 -4.51 1.97 -15.48
CA GLY A 150 -5.93 1.91 -15.13
C GLY A 150 -6.78 1.31 -16.26
N ASP A 151 -6.59 1.84 -17.46
CA ASP A 151 -7.36 1.45 -18.65
C ASP A 151 -6.97 0.06 -19.20
N SER A 152 -5.82 -0.48 -18.78
CA SER A 152 -5.30 -1.77 -19.26
C SER A 152 -5.98 -3.02 -18.66
N GLY A 153 -6.89 -2.83 -17.68
CA GLY A 153 -7.51 -3.96 -16.97
C GLY A 153 -6.59 -4.62 -15.93
N ALA A 154 -5.49 -3.97 -15.54
CA ALA A 154 -4.56 -4.49 -14.54
C ALA A 154 -5.12 -4.49 -13.11
N ILE A 155 -5.98 -3.53 -12.76
CA ILE A 155 -6.49 -3.34 -11.40
C ILE A 155 -7.27 -4.57 -10.87
N PRO A 156 -8.24 -5.15 -11.60
CA PRO A 156 -8.93 -6.36 -11.14
C PRO A 156 -7.98 -7.56 -10.89
N ILE A 157 -6.93 -7.69 -11.70
CA ILE A 157 -5.94 -8.76 -11.56
C ILE A 157 -5.10 -8.55 -10.30
N LEU A 158 -4.67 -7.31 -10.03
CA LEU A 158 -3.99 -6.95 -8.81
C LEU A 158 -4.84 -7.28 -7.57
N VAL A 159 -6.12 -6.95 -7.57
CA VAL A 159 -7.01 -7.28 -6.44
C VAL A 159 -7.20 -8.80 -6.27
N CYS A 160 -7.17 -9.58 -7.36
CA CYS A 160 -7.09 -11.03 -7.28
C CYS A 160 -5.80 -11.52 -6.59
N ILE A 161 -4.64 -10.95 -6.95
CA ILE A 161 -3.34 -11.28 -6.33
C ILE A 161 -3.32 -10.93 -4.83
N LEU A 162 -4.00 -9.86 -4.38
CA LEU A 162 -4.16 -9.60 -2.94
C LEU A 162 -4.82 -10.76 -2.18
N ARG A 163 -5.67 -11.55 -2.85
CA ARG A 163 -6.39 -12.67 -2.24
C ARG A 163 -5.52 -13.93 -2.18
N CYS A 164 -4.97 -14.35 -3.32
CA CYS A 164 -4.32 -15.66 -3.48
C CYS A 164 -2.80 -15.63 -3.75
N GLY A 165 -2.20 -14.45 -3.92
CA GLY A 165 -0.76 -14.33 -4.21
C GLY A 165 0.15 -14.68 -3.02
N SER A 166 1.45 -14.74 -3.29
CA SER A 166 2.45 -14.90 -2.23
C SER A 166 2.50 -13.68 -1.30
N THR A 167 3.15 -13.81 -0.14
CA THR A 167 3.34 -12.67 0.78
C THR A 167 4.01 -11.47 0.12
N GLN A 168 5.00 -11.72 -0.75
CA GLN A 168 5.71 -10.67 -1.48
C GLN A 168 4.81 -10.05 -2.56
N ALA A 169 4.12 -10.87 -3.35
CA ALA A 169 3.19 -10.39 -4.37
C ALA A 169 2.07 -9.53 -3.75
N LYS A 170 1.51 -9.92 -2.60
CA LYS A 170 0.50 -9.14 -1.87
C LYS A 170 1.04 -7.78 -1.42
N ALA A 171 2.27 -7.73 -0.90
CA ALA A 171 2.91 -6.48 -0.48
C ALA A 171 3.21 -5.54 -1.65
N ASP A 172 3.69 -6.08 -2.77
CA ASP A 172 3.96 -5.29 -3.97
C ASP A 172 2.66 -4.80 -4.60
N THR A 173 1.63 -5.64 -4.62
CA THR A 173 0.30 -5.33 -5.13
C THR A 173 -0.37 -4.19 -4.38
N VAL A 174 -0.38 -4.22 -3.03
CA VAL A 174 -1.00 -3.12 -2.27
C VAL A 174 -0.27 -1.80 -2.50
N THR A 175 1.05 -1.86 -2.70
CA THR A 175 1.85 -0.67 -3.03
C THR A 175 1.53 -0.17 -4.44
N ALA A 176 1.33 -1.07 -5.40
CA ALA A 176 0.95 -0.71 -6.77
C ALA A 176 -0.44 -0.07 -6.80
N LEU A 177 -1.42 -0.65 -6.09
CA LEU A 177 -2.77 -0.11 -5.96
C LEU A 177 -2.77 1.27 -5.29
N LEU A 178 -1.95 1.48 -4.25
CA LEU A 178 -1.77 2.80 -3.63
C LEU A 178 -1.15 3.83 -4.59
N ASN A 179 -0.19 3.43 -5.43
CA ASN A 179 0.33 4.35 -6.46
C ASN A 179 -0.76 4.71 -7.47
N LEU A 180 -1.54 3.72 -7.92
CA LEU A 180 -2.61 3.91 -8.89
C LEU A 180 -3.77 4.73 -8.32
N SER A 181 -4.10 4.61 -7.04
CA SER A 181 -5.19 5.35 -6.37
C SER A 181 -4.99 6.86 -6.37
N THR A 182 -3.76 7.34 -6.52
CA THR A 182 -3.46 8.78 -6.63
C THR A 182 -3.92 9.40 -7.94
N HIS A 183 -4.40 8.61 -8.90
CA HIS A 183 -5.10 9.10 -10.09
C HIS A 183 -6.63 8.94 -9.90
N PRO A 184 -7.43 10.01 -9.97
CA PRO A 184 -8.85 9.96 -9.62
C PRO A 184 -9.66 8.90 -10.35
N ASN A 185 -9.43 8.72 -11.66
CA ASN A 185 -10.18 7.74 -12.46
C ASN A 185 -9.91 6.29 -12.04
N ASN A 186 -8.69 6.01 -11.56
CA ASN A 186 -8.33 4.67 -11.13
C ASN A 186 -8.97 4.31 -9.79
N LEU A 187 -9.29 5.30 -8.95
CA LEU A 187 -9.78 5.05 -7.61
C LEU A 187 -11.18 4.43 -7.61
N ASN A 188 -12.05 4.86 -8.53
CA ASN A 188 -13.35 4.23 -8.76
C ASN A 188 -13.19 2.77 -9.24
N ILE A 189 -12.30 2.53 -10.21
CA ILE A 189 -12.01 1.17 -10.70
C ILE A 189 -11.50 0.28 -9.56
N ILE A 190 -10.66 0.81 -8.66
CA ILE A 190 -10.19 0.07 -7.49
C ILE A 190 -11.37 -0.26 -6.56
N LEU A 191 -12.25 0.69 -6.27
CA LEU A 191 -13.43 0.45 -5.42
C LEU A 191 -14.38 -0.61 -6.00
N ASP A 192 -14.64 -0.55 -7.30
CA ASP A 192 -15.54 -1.48 -8.01
C ASP A 192 -15.07 -2.94 -7.92
N THR A 193 -13.77 -3.17 -7.68
CA THR A 193 -13.20 -4.52 -7.50
C THR A 193 -13.30 -5.07 -6.08
N ASN A 194 -13.93 -4.33 -5.16
CA ASN A 194 -14.10 -4.67 -3.74
C ASN A 194 -12.80 -5.14 -3.05
N PRO A 195 -11.80 -4.24 -2.90
CA PRO A 195 -10.48 -4.62 -2.41
C PRO A 195 -10.41 -4.72 -0.87
N ILE A 196 -11.36 -4.12 -0.15
CA ILE A 196 -11.33 -3.95 1.30
C ILE A 196 -11.17 -5.28 2.06
N PRO A 197 -11.93 -6.36 1.79
CA PRO A 197 -11.76 -7.62 2.51
C PRO A 197 -10.33 -8.18 2.38
N SER A 198 -9.74 -8.08 1.19
CA SER A 198 -8.37 -8.55 0.93
C SER A 198 -7.33 -7.68 1.67
N ILE A 199 -7.53 -6.36 1.72
CA ILE A 199 -6.64 -5.43 2.44
C ILE A 199 -6.74 -5.67 3.96
N VAL A 200 -7.95 -5.86 4.49
CA VAL A 200 -8.19 -6.15 5.92
C VAL A 200 -7.53 -7.48 6.31
N ASN A 201 -7.69 -8.53 5.49
CA ASN A 201 -7.02 -9.81 5.72
C ASN A 201 -5.48 -9.67 5.70
N LEU A 202 -4.93 -8.85 4.79
CA LEU A 202 -3.49 -8.57 4.77
C LEU A 202 -3.04 -7.81 6.03
N LEU A 203 -3.84 -6.87 6.52
CA LEU A 203 -3.58 -6.19 7.79
C LEU A 203 -3.64 -7.14 8.99
N LYS A 204 -4.58 -8.09 9.03
CA LYS A 204 -4.68 -9.12 10.10
C LYS A 204 -3.44 -10.01 10.16
N THR A 205 -2.80 -10.28 9.03
CA THR A 205 -1.68 -11.25 8.94
C THR A 205 -0.30 -10.60 8.97
N CYS A 206 -0.16 -9.32 8.61
CA CYS A 206 1.13 -8.64 8.59
C CYS A 206 1.46 -7.93 9.92
N LYS A 207 2.76 -7.71 10.17
CA LYS A 207 3.20 -6.89 11.30
C LYS A 207 2.71 -5.45 11.12
N LYS A 208 2.01 -4.90 12.12
CA LYS A 208 1.43 -3.53 12.05
C LYS A 208 2.48 -2.44 11.80
N SER A 209 3.70 -2.63 12.30
CA SER A 209 4.82 -1.70 12.07
C SER A 209 5.50 -1.85 10.70
N SER A 210 5.03 -2.75 9.83
CA SER A 210 5.65 -3.02 8.53
C SER A 210 5.28 -1.99 7.46
N LYS A 211 6.08 -1.91 6.41
CA LYS A 211 5.73 -1.11 5.22
C LYS A 211 4.43 -1.59 4.58
N THR A 212 4.16 -2.89 4.57
CA THR A 212 2.91 -3.43 4.03
C THR A 212 1.70 -2.87 4.76
N ALA A 213 1.72 -2.84 6.10
CA ALA A 213 0.64 -2.28 6.90
C ALA A 213 0.46 -0.77 6.65
N GLU A 214 1.56 -0.03 6.51
CA GLU A 214 1.54 1.38 6.13
C GLU A 214 0.87 1.60 4.77
N LYS A 215 1.24 0.81 3.75
CA LYS A 215 0.65 0.91 2.40
C LYS A 215 -0.81 0.48 2.37
N CYS A 216 -1.19 -0.55 3.12
CA CYS A 216 -2.60 -0.93 3.32
C CYS A 216 -3.39 0.23 3.92
N SER A 217 -2.86 0.86 4.97
CA SER A 217 -3.54 1.96 5.67
C SER A 217 -3.68 3.19 4.78
N GLY A 218 -2.67 3.54 3.99
CA GLY A 218 -2.76 4.64 3.03
C GLY A 218 -3.76 4.37 1.90
N LEU A 219 -3.87 3.10 1.47
CA LEU A 219 -4.89 2.73 0.48
C LEU A 219 -6.29 2.79 1.10
N ILE A 220 -6.48 2.29 2.33
CA ILE A 220 -7.75 2.42 3.06
C ILE A 220 -8.12 3.90 3.22
N GLU A 221 -7.19 4.77 3.65
CA GLU A 221 -7.44 6.22 3.78
C GLU A 221 -7.93 6.83 2.46
N SER A 222 -7.38 6.39 1.32
CA SER A 222 -7.84 6.83 0.00
C SER A 222 -9.26 6.33 -0.33
N LEU A 223 -9.55 5.07 -0.02
CA LEU A 223 -10.83 4.42 -0.36
C LEU A 223 -11.99 4.92 0.51
N VAL A 224 -11.76 5.20 1.79
CA VAL A 224 -12.81 5.73 2.70
C VAL A 224 -13.18 7.19 2.40
N GLY A 225 -12.51 7.84 1.43
CA GLY A 225 -13.00 9.08 0.83
C GLY A 225 -14.38 8.92 0.17
N PHE A 226 -14.73 7.70 -0.24
CA PHE A 226 -16.00 7.35 -0.89
C PHE A 226 -16.94 6.60 0.06
N ASP A 227 -18.25 6.73 -0.14
CA ASP A 227 -19.22 6.10 0.78
C ASP A 227 -19.17 4.58 0.70
N GLU A 228 -18.99 4.05 -0.51
CA GLU A 228 -18.79 2.64 -0.80
C GLU A 228 -17.60 2.07 -0.03
N GLY A 229 -16.48 2.81 0.01
CA GLY A 229 -15.29 2.41 0.75
C GLY A 229 -15.50 2.43 2.26
N ARG A 230 -16.22 3.42 2.79
CA ARG A 230 -16.57 3.48 4.22
C ARG A 230 -17.51 2.36 4.63
N ILE A 231 -18.58 2.13 3.84
CA ILE A 231 -19.53 1.05 4.06
C ILE A 231 -18.79 -0.29 4.04
N ALA A 232 -18.01 -0.56 3.00
CA ALA A 232 -17.25 -1.80 2.88
C ALA A 232 -16.30 -2.03 4.08
N LEU A 233 -15.60 -0.99 4.55
CA LEU A 233 -14.72 -1.10 5.71
C LEU A 233 -15.48 -1.39 7.01
N THR A 234 -16.65 -0.78 7.21
CA THR A 234 -17.47 -1.04 8.40
C THR A 234 -18.22 -2.36 8.37
N SER A 235 -18.59 -2.86 7.19
CA SER A 235 -19.28 -4.13 7.01
C SER A 235 -18.34 -5.33 7.03
N GLU A 236 -17.06 -5.13 6.71
CA GLU A 236 -16.04 -6.18 6.79
C GLU A 236 -15.73 -6.53 8.25
N GLU A 237 -15.76 -7.82 8.57
CA GLU A 237 -15.48 -8.33 9.91
C GLU A 237 -14.08 -7.93 10.36
N GLY A 238 -13.98 -7.18 11.46
CA GLY A 238 -12.71 -6.66 11.97
C GLY A 238 -12.03 -5.63 11.05
N GLY A 239 -12.77 -5.01 10.12
CA GLY A 239 -12.24 -3.97 9.23
C GLY A 239 -11.80 -2.73 10.00
N VAL A 240 -12.68 -2.17 10.82
CA VAL A 240 -12.36 -1.03 11.70
C VAL A 240 -11.28 -1.41 12.73
N LEU A 241 -11.37 -2.60 13.32
CA LEU A 241 -10.37 -3.13 14.26
C LEU A 241 -8.97 -3.15 13.63
N ALA A 242 -8.84 -3.65 12.40
CA ALA A 242 -7.55 -3.71 11.72
C ALA A 242 -6.91 -2.32 11.55
N VAL A 243 -7.71 -1.27 11.33
CA VAL A 243 -7.23 0.12 11.27
C VAL A 243 -6.83 0.63 12.66
N VAL A 244 -7.62 0.33 13.70
CA VAL A 244 -7.30 0.68 15.10
C VAL A 244 -5.99 0.03 15.55
N GLU A 245 -5.77 -1.25 15.25
CA GLU A 245 -4.52 -1.95 15.58
C GLU A 245 -3.29 -1.33 14.90
N VAL A 246 -3.44 -0.82 13.67
CA VAL A 246 -2.36 -0.06 13.01
C VAL A 246 -2.16 1.30 13.67
N LEU A 247 -3.23 1.98 14.09
CA LEU A 247 -3.13 3.25 14.83
C LEU A 247 -2.33 3.08 16.13
N GLU A 248 -2.52 1.97 16.84
CA GLU A 248 -1.85 1.67 18.11
C GLU A 248 -0.42 1.18 17.94
N ASN A 249 -0.15 0.34 16.94
CA ASN A 249 1.10 -0.44 16.84
C ASN A 249 1.86 -0.22 15.52
N GLY A 250 1.40 0.69 14.67
CA GLY A 250 1.95 0.96 13.35
C GLY A 250 3.24 1.76 13.31
N SER A 251 3.82 1.87 12.11
CA SER A 251 4.87 2.85 11.81
C SER A 251 4.33 4.28 11.95
N LEU A 252 5.19 5.29 12.02
CA LEU A 252 4.74 6.70 12.10
C LEU A 252 3.78 7.05 10.95
N GLN A 253 4.11 6.64 9.72
CA GLN A 253 3.26 6.85 8.56
C GLN A 253 1.99 5.98 8.60
N GLY A 254 2.10 4.70 9.00
CA GLY A 254 0.95 3.81 9.13
C GLY A 254 -0.10 4.35 10.12
N ARG A 255 0.35 4.87 11.26
CA ARG A 255 -0.52 5.52 12.25
C ARG A 255 -1.15 6.81 11.73
N GLU A 256 -0.40 7.62 10.98
CA GLU A 256 -0.91 8.86 10.35
C GLU A 256 -2.02 8.57 9.33
N HIS A 257 -1.85 7.50 8.53
CA HIS A 257 -2.87 7.02 7.59
C HIS A 257 -4.08 6.43 8.33
N ALA A 258 -3.85 5.62 9.36
CA ALA A 258 -4.92 5.01 10.14
C ALA A 258 -5.82 6.05 10.83
N VAL A 259 -5.23 7.04 11.52
CA VAL A 259 -6.02 8.13 12.11
C VAL A 259 -6.71 8.98 11.05
N GLY A 260 -6.09 9.15 9.88
CA GLY A 260 -6.70 9.83 8.73
C GLY A 260 -7.95 9.13 8.23
N ALA A 261 -7.89 7.81 8.03
CA ALA A 261 -9.04 7.02 7.59
C ALA A 261 -10.22 7.14 8.56
N LEU A 262 -9.96 6.97 9.87
CA LEU A 262 -11.00 7.08 10.91
C LEU A 262 -11.57 8.50 11.03
N LEU A 263 -10.71 9.51 10.87
CA LEU A 263 -11.14 10.91 10.85
C LEU A 263 -12.05 11.19 9.66
N THR A 264 -11.66 10.80 8.45
CA THR A 264 -12.47 10.97 7.24
C THR A 264 -13.83 10.30 7.37
N MET A 265 -13.89 9.11 7.98
CA MET A 265 -15.16 8.46 8.30
C MET A 265 -16.02 9.35 9.21
N CYS A 266 -15.51 9.78 10.37
CA CYS A 266 -16.27 10.63 11.29
C CYS A 266 -16.64 12.01 10.72
N GLU A 267 -15.81 12.61 9.87
CA GLU A 267 -16.11 13.88 9.20
C GLU A 267 -17.23 13.71 8.16
N SER A 268 -17.32 12.55 7.51
CA SER A 268 -18.36 12.27 6.52
C SER A 268 -19.75 12.03 7.14
N ASP A 269 -19.82 11.17 8.16
CA ASP A 269 -21.04 10.91 8.92
C ASP A 269 -20.67 10.44 10.32
N ARG A 270 -20.56 11.41 11.21
CA ARG A 270 -20.24 11.18 12.60
C ARG A 270 -21.19 10.20 13.28
N CYS A 271 -22.50 10.29 13.03
CA CYS A 271 -23.50 9.46 13.70
C CYS A 271 -23.36 7.99 13.29
N LYS A 272 -23.11 7.74 12.01
CA LYS A 272 -22.94 6.40 11.45
C LYS A 272 -21.64 5.73 11.90
N TYR A 273 -20.53 6.47 11.92
CA TYR A 273 -19.20 5.87 12.09
C TYR A 273 -18.62 5.95 13.52
N ARG A 274 -19.16 6.81 14.39
CA ARG A 274 -18.67 6.97 15.77
C ARG A 274 -18.71 5.67 16.58
N GLU A 275 -19.86 5.01 16.60
CA GLU A 275 -20.06 3.82 17.44
C GLU A 275 -19.17 2.63 17.02
N PRO A 276 -19.09 2.27 15.71
CA PRO A 276 -18.13 1.26 15.25
C PRO A 276 -16.68 1.56 15.67
N ILE A 277 -16.26 2.82 15.57
CA ILE A 277 -14.89 3.22 15.92
C ILE A 277 -14.61 3.12 17.42
N LEU A 278 -15.58 3.52 18.27
CA LEU A 278 -15.44 3.43 19.73
C LEU A 278 -15.46 1.99 20.22
N ARG A 279 -16.29 1.14 19.61
CA ARG A 279 -16.43 -0.28 19.97
C ARG A 279 -15.11 -1.04 19.84
N GLU A 280 -14.29 -0.69 18.85
CA GLU A 280 -12.96 -1.30 18.64
C GLU A 280 -11.87 -0.71 19.55
N GLY A 281 -12.20 0.19 20.48
CA GLY A 281 -11.28 0.62 21.52
C GLY A 281 -10.24 1.66 21.09
N VAL A 282 -10.56 2.54 20.13
CA VAL A 282 -9.58 3.49 19.52
C VAL A 282 -8.93 4.51 20.47
N ILE A 283 -9.53 4.80 21.64
CA ILE A 283 -9.20 5.96 22.49
C ILE A 283 -7.75 5.95 23.02
N PRO A 284 -7.22 4.84 23.58
CA PRO A 284 -5.84 4.82 24.09
C PRO A 284 -4.81 5.11 22.99
N GLY A 285 -5.01 4.54 21.79
CA GLY A 285 -4.18 4.81 20.62
C GLY A 285 -4.19 6.28 20.22
N LEU A 286 -5.36 6.93 20.20
CA LEU A 286 -5.48 8.35 19.87
C LEU A 286 -4.78 9.23 20.90
N LEU A 287 -4.99 8.98 22.19
CA LEU A 287 -4.30 9.72 23.25
C LEU A 287 -2.80 9.58 23.13
N GLN A 288 -2.29 8.36 22.89
CA GLN A 288 -0.86 8.16 22.64
C GLN A 288 -0.38 8.96 21.40
N LEU A 289 -1.17 8.99 20.33
CA LEU A 289 -0.83 9.68 19.09
C LEU A 289 -0.79 11.21 19.26
N THR A 290 -1.59 11.79 20.16
CA THR A 290 -1.52 13.23 20.47
C THR A 290 -0.18 13.67 21.07
N VAL A 291 0.59 12.74 21.65
CA VAL A 291 1.89 13.03 22.28
C VAL A 291 3.05 12.52 21.42
N ARG A 292 2.93 11.32 20.85
CA ARG A 292 4.01 10.61 20.14
C ARG A 292 3.84 10.57 18.62
N GLY A 293 2.83 11.25 18.07
CA GLY A 293 2.58 11.34 16.64
C GLY A 293 3.48 12.34 15.91
N THR A 294 3.39 12.33 14.58
CA THR A 294 3.87 13.44 13.73
C THR A 294 2.99 14.66 13.96
N PRO A 295 3.41 15.88 13.60
CA PRO A 295 2.56 17.07 13.73
C PRO A 295 1.19 16.92 13.05
N LYS A 296 1.17 16.23 11.89
CA LYS A 296 -0.07 15.92 11.17
C LYS A 296 -0.94 14.93 11.94
N SER A 297 -0.37 13.82 12.41
CA SER A 297 -1.15 12.79 13.12
C SER A 297 -1.64 13.26 14.49
N GLN A 298 -0.89 14.14 15.17
CA GLN A 298 -1.32 14.81 16.41
C GLN A 298 -2.58 15.65 16.17
N SER A 299 -2.57 16.51 15.14
CA SER A 299 -3.72 17.36 14.78
C SER A 299 -4.95 16.54 14.37
N LYS A 300 -4.75 15.49 13.55
CA LYS A 300 -5.83 14.55 13.18
C LYS A 300 -6.39 13.84 14.42
N ALA A 301 -5.55 13.34 15.31
CA ALA A 301 -5.96 12.65 16.53
C ALA A 301 -6.78 13.55 17.47
N GLN A 302 -6.35 14.79 17.68
CA GLN A 302 -7.09 15.76 18.49
C GLN A 302 -8.48 16.06 17.90
N THR A 303 -8.58 16.16 16.57
CA THR A 303 -9.86 16.39 15.88
C THR A 303 -10.78 15.18 16.00
N LEU A 304 -10.26 13.97 15.76
CA LEU A 304 -11.03 12.75 15.91
C LEU A 304 -11.51 12.55 17.35
N LEU A 305 -10.66 12.80 18.36
CA LEU A 305 -11.07 12.75 19.77
C LEU A 305 -12.24 13.69 20.09
N ARG A 306 -12.25 14.91 19.52
CA ARG A 306 -13.38 15.84 19.67
C ARG A 306 -14.66 15.27 19.05
N LEU A 307 -14.57 14.77 17.82
CA LEU A 307 -15.71 14.15 17.13
C LEU A 307 -16.26 12.93 17.89
N LEU A 308 -15.40 12.11 18.48
CA LEU A 308 -15.81 10.92 19.23
C LEU A 308 -16.41 11.25 20.61
N ARG A 309 -15.89 12.29 21.29
CA ARG A 309 -16.30 12.68 22.64
C ARG A 309 -17.76 13.14 22.71
N ASP A 310 -18.17 13.97 21.77
CA ASP A 310 -19.49 14.59 21.84
C ASP A 310 -20.56 13.48 21.75
N THR A 311 -21.73 13.63 22.34
CA THR A 311 -22.81 12.63 22.23
C THR A 311 -23.83 13.15 21.23
N PRO A 312 -24.29 12.34 20.25
CA PRO A 312 -25.32 12.78 19.30
C PRO A 312 -26.67 13.04 19.99
N TYR A 313 -26.87 12.41 21.15
CA TYR A 313 -27.85 12.87 22.10
C TYR A 313 -27.22 14.02 22.87
N ALA A 314 -27.75 15.24 22.71
CA ALA A 314 -27.77 16.12 23.87
C ALA A 314 -28.17 15.23 25.04
N ARG A 315 -27.47 15.30 26.18
CA ARG A 315 -28.14 14.89 27.42
C ARG A 315 -29.49 15.55 27.30
N SER A 316 -30.57 14.77 27.20
CA SER A 316 -31.86 15.28 27.57
C SER A 316 -31.57 15.79 28.97
N GLU A 317 -31.36 17.10 29.08
CA GLU A 317 -31.56 17.81 30.33
C GLU A 317 -32.96 17.37 30.68
N LEU A 318 -33.06 16.31 31.49
CA LEU A 318 -34.28 16.03 32.21
C LEU A 318 -34.58 17.37 32.82
N GLN A 319 -35.63 18.03 32.33
CA GLN A 319 -35.99 19.34 32.85
C GLN A 319 -35.99 19.19 34.38
N PRO A 320 -35.47 20.17 35.14
CA PRO A 320 -35.38 20.06 36.59
C PRO A 320 -36.66 19.49 37.20
N ASP A 321 -37.79 19.92 36.66
CA ASP A 321 -39.16 19.52 36.96
C ASP A 321 -39.41 18.00 36.78
N THR A 322 -38.81 17.35 35.79
CA THR A 322 -38.95 15.90 35.56
C THR A 322 -38.17 15.10 36.60
N LEU A 323 -36.96 15.56 36.95
CA LEU A 323 -36.17 14.96 38.03
C LEU A 323 -36.84 15.18 39.39
N GLU A 324 -37.36 16.39 39.63
CA GLU A 324 -38.09 16.75 40.83
C GLU A 324 -39.38 15.93 40.95
N ASN A 325 -40.13 15.74 39.86
CA ASN A 325 -41.31 14.89 39.84
C ASN A 325 -41.00 13.41 40.11
N ILE A 326 -39.87 12.89 39.60
CA ILE A 326 -39.43 11.51 39.88
C ILE A 326 -39.03 11.37 41.34
N VAL A 327 -38.28 12.34 41.89
CA VAL A 327 -37.86 12.36 43.29
C VAL A 327 -39.07 12.49 44.23
N CYS A 328 -40.02 13.39 43.94
CA CYS A 328 -41.25 13.53 44.73
C CYS A 328 -42.10 12.26 44.69
N LYS A 329 -42.18 11.57 43.54
CA LYS A 329 -42.88 10.27 43.46
C LYS A 329 -42.24 9.22 44.34
N ILE A 330 -40.92 9.12 44.34
CA ILE A 330 -40.18 8.14 45.16
C ILE A 330 -40.35 8.48 46.65
N ILE A 331 -40.23 9.75 47.04
CA ILE A 331 -40.45 10.19 48.43
C ILE A 331 -41.88 9.86 48.88
N SER A 332 -42.89 10.15 48.05
CA SER A 332 -44.29 9.83 48.39
C SER A 332 -44.58 8.32 48.47
N GLN A 333 -43.81 7.48 47.79
CA GLN A 333 -43.90 6.03 47.91
C GLN A 333 -43.21 5.49 49.16
N ILE A 334 -42.13 6.14 49.61
CA ILE A 334 -41.43 5.80 50.85
C ILE A 334 -42.26 6.23 52.07
N ASP A 335 -42.85 7.44 52.05
CA ASP A 335 -43.69 7.95 53.14
C ASP A 335 -45.08 7.26 53.21
N GLY A 336 -45.51 6.64 52.11
CA GLY A 336 -46.79 5.91 52.02
C GLY A 336 -46.76 4.52 52.66
N ASP A 337 -45.59 3.88 52.74
CA ASP A 337 -45.45 2.53 53.32
C ASP A 337 -45.33 2.53 54.86
N ASP A 338 -45.13 3.69 55.49
CA ASP A 338 -45.00 3.80 56.95
C ASP A 338 -46.34 3.97 57.70
N GLN A 339 -47.49 4.08 56.99
CA GLN A 339 -48.82 4.22 57.61
C GLN A 339 -49.73 2.98 57.54
N SER A 340 -49.33 1.87 56.93
CA SER A 340 -50.13 0.62 56.96
C SER A 340 -49.83 -0.33 58.14
N GLY A 341 -48.99 0.08 59.10
CA GLY A 341 -48.55 -0.77 60.23
C GLY A 341 -49.29 -0.63 61.56
N LYS A 342 -50.33 0.22 61.67
CA LYS A 342 -51.11 0.37 62.93
C LYS A 342 -52.61 0.50 62.69
N ALA A 343 -53.28 -0.62 62.44
CA ALA A 343 -54.68 -0.78 62.84
C ALA A 343 -55.06 -2.26 62.96
N ARG A 344 -55.30 -2.66 64.22
CA ARG A 344 -55.94 -3.89 64.73
C ARG A 344 -55.09 -5.15 64.81
#